data_AF-A0AAQ4CQ64-F1
#
_entry.id   AF-A0AAQ4CQ64-F1
#
_cell.length_a   1.000
_cell.length_b   1.000
_cell.length_c   1.000
_cell.angle_alpha   90.00
_cell.angle_beta   90.00
_cell.angle_gamma   90.00
#
_symmetry.space_group_name_H-M   'P 1'
#
loop_
_entity.id
_entity.type
_entity.pdbx_description
1 polymer ?
#
loop_
_entity_poly.entity_id
_entity_poly.type
_entity_poly.pdbx_seq_one_letter_code
_entity_poly.pdbx_strand_id
1 'polypeptide(L)'
;MKEIDLTLEKDNTIKKFIVMQNIQSNESEYVFKVDKDGREIVKEVCEELDYECEEYESQSGYFIKLKKSSEIKNSVSDTIDLLIPLPPKNVSEKLTNPAILTVFIPQIKAVSMLREKVYLLRIKWIISWDTPLTVYDVKIDESRYITRYFASQKTPLFTILFGFDFYITSEGSGSRIKMKEWYKGPFKYLAKNEIEKHLKKARESLPEVLIKI
;
A
#
# COMPACT_ATOMS: atom_id res chain seq x y z
N MET A 1 17.97 5.35 6.70
CA MET A 1 18.24 3.90 6.76
C MET A 1 17.65 3.36 8.05
N LYS A 2 16.61 2.55 7.93
CA LYS A 2 15.89 1.98 9.07
C LYS A 2 16.19 0.49 9.18
N GLU A 3 16.60 0.04 10.36
CA GLU A 3 16.81 -1.39 10.66
C GLU A 3 15.53 -2.00 11.25
N ILE A 4 15.18 -3.20 10.80
CA ILE A 4 13.99 -3.95 11.21
C ILE A 4 14.42 -5.38 11.52
N ASP A 5 14.19 -5.84 12.75
CA ASP A 5 14.51 -7.20 13.17
C ASP A 5 13.32 -8.14 12.93
N LEU A 6 13.39 -8.94 11.85
CA LEU A 6 12.36 -9.93 11.52
C LEU A 6 12.52 -11.23 12.32
N THR A 7 13.65 -11.44 13.03
CA THR A 7 13.89 -12.65 13.82
C THR A 7 13.02 -12.73 15.08
N LEU A 8 12.41 -11.60 15.46
CA LEU A 8 11.49 -11.50 16.59
C LEU A 8 10.09 -12.05 16.26
N GLU A 9 9.74 -12.15 14.98
CA GLU A 9 8.45 -12.69 14.51
C GLU A 9 8.60 -14.17 14.13
N LYS A 10 7.63 -14.99 14.51
CA LYS A 10 7.63 -16.44 14.21
C LYS A 10 6.70 -16.79 13.04
N ASP A 11 5.68 -15.98 12.79
CA ASP A 11 4.73 -16.21 11.70
C ASP A 11 5.25 -15.60 10.38
N ASN A 12 5.49 -16.46 9.39
CA ASN A 12 5.99 -16.06 8.08
C ASN A 12 5.02 -15.15 7.31
N THR A 13 3.71 -15.31 7.50
CA THR A 13 2.70 -14.41 6.92
C THR A 13 2.84 -13.02 7.52
N ILE A 14 3.06 -12.94 8.82
CA ILE A 14 3.26 -11.67 9.52
C ILE A 14 4.57 -11.01 9.09
N LYS A 15 5.68 -11.76 8.99
CA LYS A 15 6.96 -11.23 8.49
C LYS A 15 6.77 -10.54 7.13
N LYS A 16 6.03 -11.18 6.20
CA LYS A 16 5.73 -10.58 4.89
C LYS A 16 4.98 -9.25 5.03
N PHE A 17 3.99 -9.16 5.92
CA PHE A 17 3.28 -7.91 6.17
C PHE A 17 4.16 -6.82 6.79
N ILE A 18 5.07 -7.18 7.70
CA ILE A 18 6.03 -6.23 8.27
C ILE A 18 6.94 -5.65 7.18
N VAL A 19 7.45 -6.50 6.28
CA VAL A 19 8.25 -6.05 5.13
C VAL A 19 7.42 -5.10 4.26
N MET A 20 6.22 -5.52 3.85
CA MET A 20 5.32 -4.75 2.98
C MET A 20 4.89 -3.39 3.58
N GLN A 21 4.66 -3.32 4.89
CA GLN A 21 4.37 -2.05 5.57
C GLN A 21 5.58 -1.12 5.59
N ASN A 22 6.78 -1.64 5.83
CA ASN A 22 7.96 -0.80 5.92
C ASN A 22 8.38 -0.26 4.55
N ILE A 23 8.31 -1.05 3.47
CA ILE A 23 8.65 -0.58 2.11
C ILE A 23 7.72 0.55 1.62
N GLN A 24 6.50 0.64 2.15
CA GLN A 24 5.57 1.74 1.88
C GLN A 24 6.00 3.04 2.55
N SER A 25 6.98 3.03 3.46
CA SER A 25 7.44 4.26 4.10
C SER A 25 8.20 5.17 3.13
N ASN A 26 8.48 6.40 3.55
CA ASN A 26 9.22 7.35 2.72
C ASN A 26 10.72 7.06 2.63
N GLU A 27 11.26 6.18 3.48
CA GLU A 27 12.66 5.78 3.40
C GLU A 27 12.95 5.11 2.05
N SER A 28 14.14 5.39 1.51
CA SER A 28 14.67 4.81 0.28
C SER A 28 15.43 3.51 0.53
N GLU A 29 15.94 3.31 1.74
CA GLU A 29 16.77 2.17 2.11
C GLU A 29 16.36 1.57 3.45
N TYR A 30 16.24 0.25 3.48
CA TYR A 30 15.90 -0.54 4.66
C TYR A 30 16.92 -1.65 4.85
N VAL A 31 17.12 -2.04 6.11
CA VAL A 31 17.93 -3.19 6.48
C VAL A 31 17.04 -4.11 7.30
N PHE A 32 16.89 -5.34 6.85
CA PHE A 32 16.17 -6.38 7.56
C PHE A 32 17.17 -7.37 8.16
N LYS A 33 17.17 -7.52 9.48
CA LYS A 33 17.84 -8.65 10.13
C LYS A 33 16.92 -9.87 10.02
N VAL A 34 17.43 -10.99 9.52
CA VAL A 34 16.62 -12.13 9.08
C VAL A 34 17.13 -13.47 9.61
N ASP A 35 16.20 -14.39 9.80
CA ASP A 35 16.46 -15.82 9.85
C ASP A 35 16.30 -16.44 8.45
N LYS A 36 16.41 -17.77 8.34
CA LYS A 36 16.31 -18.47 7.05
C LYS A 36 14.98 -18.17 6.32
N ASP A 37 13.87 -18.20 7.04
CA ASP A 37 12.55 -17.97 6.46
C ASP A 37 12.33 -16.50 6.10
N GLY A 38 12.76 -15.59 6.98
CA GLY A 38 12.71 -14.14 6.76
C GLY A 38 13.53 -13.73 5.54
N ARG A 39 14.67 -14.41 5.28
CA ARG A 39 15.50 -14.19 4.09
C ARG A 39 14.71 -14.43 2.81
N GLU A 40 14.03 -15.58 2.71
CA GLU A 40 13.24 -15.93 1.53
C GLU A 40 12.07 -14.97 1.32
N ILE A 41 11.43 -14.53 2.41
CA ILE A 41 10.32 -13.56 2.37
C ILE A 41 10.77 -12.20 1.83
N VAL A 42 11.87 -11.66 2.35
CA VAL A 42 12.37 -10.35 1.89
C VAL A 42 12.76 -10.44 0.41
N LYS A 43 13.46 -11.51 0.00
CA LYS A 43 13.81 -11.76 -1.40
C LYS A 43 12.59 -11.83 -2.31
N GLU A 44 11.58 -12.59 -1.91
CA GLU A 44 10.33 -12.69 -2.67
C GLU A 44 9.71 -11.29 -2.87
N VAL A 45 9.66 -10.47 -1.83
CA VAL A 45 9.14 -9.09 -1.94
C VAL A 45 10.00 -8.23 -2.86
N CYS A 46 11.34 -8.35 -2.82
CA CYS A 46 12.24 -7.66 -3.74
C CYS A 46 11.96 -8.04 -5.19
N GLU A 47 11.80 -9.33 -5.46
CA GLU A 47 11.48 -9.86 -6.79
C GLU A 47 10.09 -9.40 -7.27
N GLU A 48 9.07 -9.49 -6.42
CA GLU A 48 7.70 -9.03 -6.74
C GLU A 48 7.70 -7.54 -7.16
N LEU A 49 8.57 -6.73 -6.55
CA LEU A 49 8.64 -5.28 -6.74
C LEU A 49 9.71 -4.78 -7.71
N ASP A 50 10.56 -5.67 -8.22
CA ASP A 50 11.77 -5.31 -8.98
C ASP A 50 12.69 -4.34 -8.22
N TYR A 51 12.87 -4.56 -6.91
CA TYR A 51 13.77 -3.78 -6.05
C TYR A 51 15.16 -4.41 -5.94
N GLU A 52 16.17 -3.56 -5.74
CA GLU A 52 17.55 -4.00 -5.52
C GLU A 52 17.69 -4.47 -4.08
N CYS A 53 18.20 -5.70 -3.90
CA CYS A 53 18.43 -6.28 -2.58
C CYS A 53 19.82 -6.91 -2.49
N GLU A 54 20.55 -6.53 -1.44
CA GLU A 54 21.91 -6.96 -1.17
C GLU A 54 21.94 -7.72 0.16
N GLU A 55 22.60 -8.88 0.15
CA GLU A 55 22.76 -9.71 1.35
C GLU A 55 24.12 -9.49 1.95
N TYR A 56 24.18 -9.43 3.28
CA TYR A 56 25.43 -9.42 4.00
C TYR A 56 25.29 -10.09 5.37
N GLU A 57 26.40 -10.60 5.87
CA GLU A 57 26.49 -11.21 7.20
C GLU A 57 27.31 -10.29 8.11
N SER A 58 26.90 -10.15 9.36
CA SER A 58 27.66 -9.46 10.39
C SER A 58 27.72 -10.32 11.66
N GLN A 59 28.50 -9.89 12.66
CA GLN A 59 28.63 -10.60 13.94
C GLN A 59 27.29 -10.81 14.66
N SER A 60 26.27 -10.00 14.34
CA SER A 60 24.94 -10.05 14.97
C SER A 60 23.88 -10.80 14.13
N GLY A 61 24.24 -11.38 12.98
CA GLY A 61 23.35 -12.22 12.16
C GLY A 61 23.38 -11.92 10.66
N TYR A 62 22.35 -12.42 9.95
CA TYR A 62 22.15 -12.20 8.52
C TYR A 62 21.27 -10.98 8.26
N PHE A 63 21.64 -10.19 7.25
CA PHE A 63 20.96 -8.96 6.90
C PHE A 63 20.67 -8.89 5.40
N ILE A 64 19.53 -8.28 5.07
CA ILE A 64 19.18 -7.91 3.70
C ILE A 64 18.98 -6.40 3.64
N LYS A 65 19.81 -5.72 2.86
CA LYS A 65 19.61 -4.32 2.50
C LYS A 65 18.70 -4.25 1.28
N LEU A 66 17.60 -3.52 1.38
CA LEU A 66 16.67 -3.25 0.29
C LEU A 66 16.75 -1.78 -0.09
N LYS A 67 16.88 -1.51 -1.39
CA LYS A 67 16.83 -0.17 -1.97
C LYS A 67 15.57 -0.01 -2.82
N LYS A 68 14.69 0.89 -2.37
CA LYS A 68 13.41 1.17 -3.01
C LYS A 68 13.62 1.96 -4.30
N SER A 69 12.99 1.51 -5.39
CA SER A 69 12.90 2.34 -6.60
C SER A 69 11.93 3.51 -6.36
N SER A 70 12.14 4.63 -7.05
CA SER A 70 11.23 5.78 -6.99
C SER A 70 9.83 5.47 -7.51
N GLU A 71 9.72 4.46 -8.38
CA GLU A 71 8.45 3.99 -8.96
C GLU A 71 8.40 2.47 -8.98
N ILE A 72 7.19 1.92 -8.93
CA ILE A 72 6.96 0.49 -9.16
C ILE A 72 7.09 0.25 -10.66
N LYS A 73 8.24 -0.30 -11.08
CA LYS A 73 8.52 -0.61 -12.50
C LYS A 73 7.40 -1.45 -13.10
N ASN A 74 7.14 -1.24 -14.39
CA ASN A 74 6.14 -1.99 -15.15
C ASN A 74 4.71 -1.91 -14.58
N SER A 75 4.38 -0.89 -13.78
CA SER A 75 3.00 -0.63 -13.33
C SER A 75 2.25 0.27 -14.32
N VAL A 76 0.92 0.18 -14.29
CA VAL A 76 0.03 1.22 -14.82
C VAL A 76 -0.51 2.02 -13.65
N SER A 77 -0.65 3.33 -13.83
CA SER A 77 -1.18 4.20 -12.77
C SER A 77 -1.84 5.42 -13.36
N ASP A 78 -2.75 6.01 -12.60
CA ASP A 78 -3.32 7.32 -12.89
C ASP A 78 -3.54 8.10 -11.59
N THR A 79 -3.81 9.40 -11.68
CA THR A 79 -3.89 10.29 -10.54
C THR A 79 -4.94 11.37 -10.71
N ILE A 80 -5.62 11.70 -9.62
CA ILE A 80 -6.57 12.81 -9.55
C ILE A 80 -6.26 13.73 -8.38
N ASP A 81 -6.70 14.97 -8.49
CA ASP A 81 -6.80 15.91 -7.38
C ASP A 81 -8.25 16.00 -6.89
N LEU A 82 -8.42 16.10 -5.58
CA LEU A 82 -9.69 16.25 -4.87
C LEU A 82 -9.59 17.40 -3.87
N LEU A 83 -10.68 18.17 -3.73
CA LEU A 83 -10.82 19.17 -2.69
C LEU A 83 -11.82 18.67 -1.66
N ILE A 84 -11.40 18.57 -0.41
CA ILE A 84 -12.22 18.11 0.72
C ILE A 84 -12.37 19.24 1.73
N PRO A 85 -13.60 19.60 2.15
CA PRO A 85 -13.83 20.66 3.14
C PRO A 85 -13.60 20.15 4.58
N LEU A 86 -12.48 19.46 4.80
CA LEU A 86 -12.05 18.94 6.11
C LEU A 86 -10.56 19.23 6.31
N PRO A 87 -10.10 19.43 7.55
CA PRO A 87 -8.67 19.56 7.84
C PRO A 87 -7.86 18.31 7.45
N PRO A 88 -6.59 18.45 7.05
CA PRO A 88 -5.75 17.32 6.60
C PRO A 88 -5.67 16.16 7.58
N LYS A 89 -5.60 16.48 8.89
CA LYS A 89 -5.59 15.47 9.96
C LYS A 89 -6.85 14.60 9.92
N ASN A 90 -8.02 15.21 9.89
CA ASN A 90 -9.31 14.50 9.88
C ASN A 90 -9.46 13.63 8.63
N VAL A 91 -9.02 14.14 7.48
CA VAL A 91 -8.99 13.37 6.22
C VAL A 91 -8.07 12.14 6.38
N SER A 92 -6.86 12.34 6.89
CA SER A 92 -5.88 11.27 7.08
C SER A 92 -6.41 10.19 8.03
N GLU A 93 -6.98 10.59 9.18
CA GLU A 93 -7.55 9.66 10.16
C GLU A 93 -8.65 8.79 9.54
N LYS A 94 -9.53 9.36 8.72
CA LYS A 94 -10.58 8.61 8.01
C LYS A 94 -10.01 7.65 6.96
N LEU A 95 -8.96 8.08 6.25
CA LEU A 95 -8.27 7.24 5.28
C LEU A 95 -7.42 6.14 5.93
N THR A 96 -7.19 6.11 7.25
CA THR A 96 -6.54 4.93 7.85
C THR A 96 -7.41 3.67 7.80
N ASN A 97 -8.73 3.81 7.60
CA ASN A 97 -9.66 2.70 7.44
C ASN A 97 -9.90 2.36 5.95
N PRO A 98 -9.39 1.22 5.44
CA PRO A 98 -9.52 0.87 4.04
C PRO A 98 -10.93 0.45 3.61
N ALA A 99 -11.90 0.36 4.54
CA ALA A 99 -13.31 0.21 4.17
C ALA A 99 -13.80 1.34 3.25
N ILE A 100 -13.15 2.52 3.30
CA ILE A 100 -13.43 3.64 2.39
C ILE A 100 -13.27 3.26 0.91
N LEU A 101 -12.42 2.29 0.59
CA LEU A 101 -12.21 1.82 -0.78
C LEU A 101 -13.48 1.26 -1.43
N THR A 102 -14.39 0.69 -0.63
CA THR A 102 -15.65 0.12 -1.12
C THR A 102 -16.58 1.16 -1.76
N VAL A 103 -16.39 2.45 -1.42
CA VAL A 103 -17.17 3.56 -1.96
C VAL A 103 -16.93 3.70 -3.46
N PHE A 104 -15.67 3.62 -3.90
CA PHE A 104 -15.28 3.92 -5.27
C PHE A 104 -14.71 2.73 -6.05
N ILE A 105 -14.51 1.58 -5.41
CA ILE A 105 -14.07 0.33 -6.05
C ILE A 105 -15.18 -0.72 -5.93
N PRO A 106 -16.07 -0.83 -6.93
CA PRO A 106 -17.19 -1.78 -6.90
C PRO A 106 -16.79 -3.25 -6.71
N GLN A 107 -15.56 -3.61 -7.07
CA GLN A 107 -15.03 -4.95 -7.01
C GLN A 107 -14.72 -5.37 -5.56
N ILE A 108 -14.44 -4.44 -4.64
CA ILE A 108 -14.23 -4.76 -3.23
C ILE A 108 -15.59 -4.96 -2.57
N LYS A 109 -15.82 -6.19 -2.08
CA LYS A 109 -17.10 -6.60 -1.47
C LYS A 109 -17.08 -6.58 0.04
N ALA A 110 -15.91 -6.79 0.64
CA ALA A 110 -15.72 -6.70 2.07
C ALA A 110 -14.28 -6.34 2.40
N VAL A 111 -14.10 -5.73 3.57
CA VAL A 111 -12.82 -5.43 4.19
C VAL A 111 -12.88 -5.94 5.61
N SER A 112 -11.98 -6.83 6.00
CA SER A 112 -11.85 -7.31 7.38
C SER A 112 -10.45 -7.01 7.91
N MET A 113 -10.35 -6.62 9.17
CA MET A 113 -9.06 -6.43 9.81
C MET A 113 -8.49 -7.79 10.22
N LEU A 114 -7.25 -8.06 9.84
CA LEU A 114 -6.51 -9.24 10.33
C LEU A 114 -5.70 -8.88 11.58
N ARG A 115 -5.07 -7.70 11.54
CA ARG A 115 -4.32 -7.10 12.64
C ARG A 115 -4.18 -5.60 12.40
N GLU A 116 -3.56 -4.89 13.34
CA GLU A 116 -3.27 -3.47 13.17
C GLU A 116 -2.58 -3.20 11.82
N LYS A 117 -3.17 -2.29 11.03
CA LYS A 117 -2.70 -1.87 9.70
C LYS A 117 -2.58 -2.98 8.66
N VAL A 118 -3.18 -4.15 8.89
CA VAL A 118 -3.28 -5.25 7.92
C VAL A 118 -4.72 -5.73 7.82
N TYR A 119 -5.21 -5.77 6.60
CA TYR A 119 -6.59 -6.07 6.26
C TYR A 119 -6.64 -7.16 5.20
N LEU A 120 -7.80 -7.77 5.05
CA LEU A 120 -8.13 -8.70 3.98
C LEU A 120 -9.24 -8.10 3.14
N LEU A 121 -8.99 -7.95 1.84
CA LEU A 121 -9.95 -7.47 0.86
C LEU A 121 -10.59 -8.65 0.15
N ARG A 122 -11.92 -8.80 0.27
CA ARG A 122 -12.66 -9.72 -0.60
C ARG A 122 -12.96 -9.02 -1.92
N ILE A 123 -12.25 -9.40 -2.97
CA ILE A 123 -12.35 -8.79 -4.30
C ILE A 123 -13.11 -9.72 -5.22
N LYS A 124 -14.14 -9.20 -5.88
CA LYS A 124 -14.88 -9.86 -6.96
C LYS A 124 -14.57 -9.14 -8.28
N TRP A 125 -13.61 -9.68 -9.01
CA TRP A 125 -13.29 -9.25 -10.37
C TRP A 125 -13.58 -10.38 -11.36
N ILE A 126 -12.56 -10.93 -12.03
CA ILE A 126 -12.67 -12.11 -12.89
C ILE A 126 -12.81 -13.39 -12.04
N ILE A 127 -12.05 -13.45 -10.95
CA ILE A 127 -12.10 -14.51 -9.94
C ILE A 127 -12.33 -13.83 -8.60
N SER A 128 -13.07 -14.50 -7.71
CA SER A 128 -13.22 -14.02 -6.33
C SER A 128 -12.06 -14.52 -5.49
N TRP A 129 -11.30 -13.61 -4.91
CA TRP A 129 -10.20 -13.95 -4.01
C TRP A 129 -10.17 -13.00 -2.82
N ASP A 130 -9.50 -13.45 -1.76
CA ASP A 130 -9.22 -12.65 -0.59
C ASP A 130 -7.76 -12.18 -0.68
N THR A 131 -7.54 -10.87 -0.80
CA THR A 131 -6.22 -10.29 -0.98
C THR A 131 -5.79 -9.51 0.25
N PRO A 132 -4.63 -9.84 0.85
CA PRO A 132 -4.09 -9.04 1.94
C PRO A 132 -3.77 -7.62 1.50
N LEU A 133 -4.11 -6.65 2.34
CA LEU A 133 -3.84 -5.24 2.19
C LEU A 133 -3.10 -4.72 3.42
N THR A 134 -2.00 -4.04 3.20
CA THR A 134 -1.27 -3.30 4.23
C THR A 134 -1.55 -1.82 4.10
N VAL A 135 -1.70 -1.13 5.23
CA VAL A 135 -1.91 0.32 5.31
C VAL A 135 -0.69 0.96 5.94
N TYR A 136 -0.19 2.01 5.32
CA TYR A 136 0.85 2.87 5.86
C TYR A 136 0.33 4.30 5.94
N ASP A 137 0.45 4.92 7.10
CA ASP A 137 0.07 6.31 7.34
C ASP A 137 1.21 7.03 8.06
N VAL A 138 1.44 8.29 7.66
CA VAL A 138 2.45 9.13 8.29
C VAL A 138 2.05 10.60 8.25
N LYS A 139 2.24 11.27 9.38
CA LYS A 139 2.24 12.72 9.48
C LYS A 139 3.61 13.24 9.09
N ILE A 140 3.68 14.08 8.05
CA ILE A 140 4.93 14.74 7.64
C ILE A 140 5.14 16.00 8.49
N ASP A 141 4.10 16.80 8.62
CA ASP A 141 4.01 17.96 9.53
C ASP A 141 2.54 18.24 9.86
N GLU A 142 2.23 19.40 10.46
CA GLU A 142 0.86 19.75 10.86
C GLU A 142 -0.14 19.83 9.70
N SER A 143 0.31 20.13 8.48
CA SER A 143 -0.55 20.35 7.32
C SER A 143 -0.43 19.29 6.22
N ARG A 144 0.50 18.34 6.36
CA ARG A 144 0.80 17.32 5.34
C ARG A 144 0.79 15.90 5.89
N TYR A 145 0.04 15.03 5.22
CA TYR A 145 -0.13 13.62 5.58
C TYR A 145 -0.01 12.74 4.34
N ILE A 146 0.43 11.50 4.54
CA ILE A 146 0.45 10.48 3.51
C ILE A 146 -0.26 9.25 4.05
N THR A 147 -1.20 8.71 3.29
CA THR A 147 -1.79 7.38 3.51
C THR A 147 -1.56 6.54 2.27
N ARG A 148 -1.03 5.33 2.43
CA ARG A 148 -0.76 4.38 1.36
C ARG A 148 -1.43 3.06 1.67
N TYR A 149 -2.00 2.46 0.64
CA TYR A 149 -2.53 1.12 0.67
C TYR A 149 -1.74 0.27 -0.33
N PHE A 150 -1.33 -0.91 0.10
CA PHE A 150 -0.63 -1.85 -0.76
C PHE A 150 -1.20 -3.25 -0.57
N ALA A 151 -1.63 -3.85 -1.67
CA ALA A 151 -2.07 -5.23 -1.74
C ALA A 151 -1.12 -6.06 -2.62
N SER A 152 -0.81 -7.28 -2.17
CA SER A 152 -0.11 -8.30 -2.96
C SER A 152 -0.91 -9.59 -2.93
N GLN A 153 -1.15 -10.14 -4.12
CA GLN A 153 -1.70 -11.47 -4.30
C GLN A 153 -0.78 -12.28 -5.21
N LYS A 154 -0.12 -13.28 -4.65
CA LYS A 154 0.59 -14.30 -5.41
C LYS A 154 -0.37 -15.44 -5.76
N THR A 155 -0.34 -15.86 -7.02
CA THR A 155 -0.98 -17.08 -7.51
C THR A 155 0.09 -17.98 -8.13
N PRO A 156 -0.17 -19.27 -8.39
CA PRO A 156 0.81 -20.14 -9.07
C PRO A 156 1.24 -19.64 -10.46
N LEU A 157 0.44 -18.80 -11.12
CA LEU A 157 0.70 -18.35 -12.50
C LEU A 157 1.25 -16.93 -12.59
N PHE A 158 0.94 -16.06 -11.62
CA PHE A 158 1.31 -14.66 -11.65
C PHE A 158 1.17 -14.00 -10.27
N THR A 159 1.85 -12.87 -10.11
CA THR A 159 1.65 -11.95 -8.98
C THR A 159 0.86 -10.73 -9.44
N ILE A 160 -0.11 -10.33 -8.62
CA ILE A 160 -0.85 -9.08 -8.76
C ILE A 160 -0.50 -8.20 -7.58
N LEU A 161 -0.08 -6.97 -7.87
CA LEU A 161 0.15 -5.91 -6.91
C LEU A 161 -0.73 -4.72 -7.29
N PHE A 162 -1.38 -4.10 -6.33
CA PHE A 162 -2.09 -2.85 -6.54
C PHE A 162 -2.09 -2.02 -5.28
N GLY A 163 -2.34 -0.73 -5.44
CA GLY A 163 -2.35 0.17 -4.30
C GLY A 163 -2.86 1.55 -4.61
N PHE A 164 -2.97 2.32 -3.53
CA PHE A 164 -3.45 3.69 -3.54
C PHE A 164 -2.50 4.55 -2.73
N ASP A 165 -2.12 5.69 -3.27
CA ASP A 165 -1.40 6.72 -2.52
C ASP A 165 -2.29 7.95 -2.38
N PHE A 166 -2.49 8.41 -1.15
CA PHE A 166 -3.17 9.65 -0.82
C PHE A 166 -2.16 10.63 -0.23
N TYR A 167 -1.85 11.68 -0.98
CA TYR A 167 -1.05 12.80 -0.51
C TYR A 167 -1.99 13.94 -0.12
N ILE A 168 -2.05 14.25 1.17
CA ILE A 168 -3.03 15.17 1.75
C ILE A 168 -2.28 16.42 2.19
N THR A 169 -2.72 17.59 1.72
CA THR A 169 -2.12 18.89 2.07
C THR A 169 -3.22 19.89 2.38
N SER A 170 -2.96 20.87 3.27
CA SER A 170 -3.89 21.97 3.50
C SER A 170 -4.14 22.79 2.22
N GLU A 171 -5.40 23.12 1.94
CA GLU A 171 -5.78 24.07 0.89
C GLU A 171 -6.98 24.90 1.36
N GLY A 172 -6.78 26.21 1.52
CA GLY A 172 -7.79 27.10 2.11
C GLY A 172 -8.18 26.66 3.54
N SER A 173 -9.48 26.51 3.78
CA SER A 173 -10.03 25.96 5.04
C SER A 173 -10.13 24.43 5.07
N GLY A 174 -9.75 23.74 3.98
CA GLY A 174 -9.88 22.30 3.82
C GLY A 174 -8.56 21.63 3.42
N SER A 175 -8.69 20.58 2.61
CA SER A 175 -7.57 19.77 2.14
C SER A 175 -7.62 19.57 0.64
N ARG A 176 -6.44 19.59 0.01
CA ARG A 176 -6.20 18.95 -1.27
C ARG A 176 -5.76 17.52 -1.04
N ILE A 177 -6.31 16.59 -1.81
CA ILE A 177 -5.82 15.21 -1.87
C ILE A 177 -5.38 14.94 -3.30
N LYS A 178 -4.10 14.61 -3.48
CA LYS A 178 -3.61 13.97 -4.70
C LYS A 178 -3.70 12.45 -4.48
N MET A 179 -4.66 11.82 -5.14
CA MET A 179 -4.93 10.39 -5.06
C MET A 179 -4.38 9.70 -6.30
N LYS A 180 -3.46 8.75 -6.11
CA LYS A 180 -2.93 7.88 -7.17
C LYS A 180 -3.42 6.47 -6.94
N GLU A 181 -3.87 5.80 -7.99
CA GLU A 181 -4.07 4.35 -8.01
C GLU A 181 -3.07 3.73 -8.98
N TRP A 182 -2.54 2.56 -8.62
CA TRP A 182 -1.58 1.85 -9.44
C TRP A 182 -1.79 0.34 -9.39
N TYR A 183 -1.37 -0.34 -10.46
CA TYR A 183 -1.49 -1.78 -10.64
C TYR A 183 -0.26 -2.35 -11.37
N LYS A 184 0.28 -3.46 -10.88
CA LYS A 184 1.32 -4.27 -11.52
C LYS A 184 0.88 -5.73 -11.53
N GLY A 185 0.84 -6.34 -12.71
CA GLY A 185 0.41 -7.72 -12.89
C GLY A 185 -0.04 -7.99 -14.33
N PRO A 186 -0.70 -9.13 -14.58
CA PRO A 186 -1.33 -9.42 -15.88
C PRO A 186 -2.49 -8.46 -16.17
N PHE A 187 -3.02 -8.44 -17.40
CA PHE A 187 -4.21 -7.64 -17.76
C PHE A 187 -4.09 -6.13 -17.51
N LYS A 188 -2.89 -5.54 -17.62
CA LYS A 188 -2.64 -4.10 -17.38
C LYS A 188 -3.59 -3.17 -18.14
N TYR A 189 -3.98 -3.55 -19.36
CA TYR A 189 -4.93 -2.78 -20.16
C TYR A 189 -6.32 -2.71 -19.50
N LEU A 190 -6.83 -3.83 -18.99
CA LEU A 190 -8.08 -3.87 -18.25
C LEU A 190 -7.96 -3.09 -16.94
N ALA A 191 -6.85 -3.28 -16.21
CA ALA A 191 -6.59 -2.56 -14.97
C ALA A 191 -6.57 -1.04 -15.19
N LYS A 192 -5.93 -0.55 -16.25
CA LYS A 192 -5.91 0.88 -16.59
C LYS A 192 -7.32 1.45 -16.78
N ASN A 193 -8.18 0.75 -17.53
CA ASN A 193 -9.56 1.20 -17.73
C ASN A 193 -10.37 1.21 -16.43
N GLU A 194 -10.13 0.26 -15.52
CA GLU A 194 -10.79 0.25 -14.21
C GLU A 194 -10.26 1.35 -13.28
N ILE A 195 -8.94 1.63 -13.29
CA ILE A 195 -8.33 2.74 -12.56
C ILE A 195 -9.01 4.06 -12.92
N GLU A 196 -9.19 4.35 -14.22
CA GLU A 196 -9.85 5.58 -14.67
C GLU A 196 -11.29 5.69 -14.13
N LYS A 197 -12.03 4.58 -14.06
CA LYS A 197 -13.38 4.52 -13.50
C LYS A 197 -13.39 4.70 -11.98
N HIS A 198 -12.47 4.04 -11.26
CA HIS A 198 -12.35 4.15 -9.81
C HIS A 198 -12.04 5.58 -9.39
N LEU A 199 -11.06 6.21 -10.06
CA LEU A 199 -10.66 7.58 -9.80
C LEU A 199 -11.78 8.56 -10.14
N LYS A 200 -12.50 8.37 -11.25
CA LYS A 200 -13.70 9.16 -11.56
C LYS A 200 -14.75 9.04 -10.45
N LYS A 201 -15.05 7.82 -10.00
CA LYS A 201 -16.03 7.58 -8.94
C LYS A 201 -15.57 8.14 -7.59
N ALA A 202 -14.27 8.06 -7.28
CA ALA A 202 -13.69 8.67 -6.09
C ALA A 202 -13.88 10.18 -6.10
N ARG A 203 -13.69 10.84 -7.25
CA ARG A 203 -13.95 12.29 -7.39
C ARG A 203 -15.39 12.68 -7.07
N GLU A 204 -16.34 11.85 -7.49
CA GLU A 204 -17.76 12.10 -7.27
C GLU A 204 -18.22 11.77 -5.85
N SER A 205 -17.68 10.70 -5.24
CA SER A 205 -18.26 10.09 -4.03
C SER A 205 -17.45 10.34 -2.77
N LEU A 206 -16.12 10.38 -2.87
CA LEU A 206 -15.24 10.40 -1.70
C LEU A 206 -15.40 11.66 -0.84
N PRO A 207 -15.56 12.89 -1.40
CA PRO A 207 -15.74 14.08 -0.59
C PRO A 207 -16.95 14.01 0.33
N GLU A 208 -18.10 13.59 -0.19
CA GLU A 208 -19.32 13.49 0.61
C GLU A 208 -19.23 12.42 1.69
N VAL A 209 -18.60 11.28 1.40
CA VAL A 209 -18.47 10.19 2.38
C VAL A 209 -17.54 10.59 3.51
N LEU A 210 -16.40 11.23 3.22
CA LEU A 210 -15.45 11.66 4.24
C LEU A 210 -16.06 12.67 5.24
N ILE A 211 -17.05 13.46 4.81
CA ILE A 211 -17.77 14.41 5.68
C ILE A 211 -18.76 13.70 6.61
N LYS A 212 -19.34 12.57 6.19
CA LYS A 212 -20.43 11.87 6.90
C LYS A 212 -19.94 10.85 7.94
N ILE A 213 -18.88 10.13 7.62
CA ILE A 213 -18.18 9.25 8.59
C ILE A 213 -17.37 10.10 9.55
#